data_AF-A0A936N7R9-F1
#
_entry.id   AF-A0A936N7R9-F1
#
_cell.length_a   1.000
_cell.length_b   1.000
_cell.length_c   1.000
_cell.angle_alpha   90.00
_cell.angle_beta   90.00
_cell.angle_gamma   90.00
#
_symmetry.space_group_name_H-M   'P 1'
#
loop_
_entity.id
_entity.type
_entity.pdbx_description
1 polymer ?
#
loop_
_entity_poly.entity_id
_entity_poly.type
_entity_poly.pdbx_seq_one_letter_code
_entity_poly.pdbx_strand_id
1 'polypeptide(L)'
;MKKPDDAHVSDMAIARLLEALDLGLSYEEALHGLQSCVKLEQSNRINFDYKKDHRVGIDSAHVSDMAIARLLIEKGVITQEEYIEELRLCMNFEVALREKKWSEKLGREVTFR
;
A
#
# COMPACT_ATOMS: atom_id res chain seq x y z
N MET A 1 -5.14 -33.90 13.36
CA MET A 1 -4.81 -32.48 13.61
C MET A 1 -4.66 -31.81 12.25
N LYS A 2 -5.63 -31.01 11.81
CA LYS A 2 -5.49 -30.19 10.60
C LYS A 2 -4.40 -29.15 10.90
N LYS A 3 -3.38 -29.03 10.05
CA LYS A 3 -2.45 -27.90 10.14
C LYS A 3 -3.28 -26.61 9.92
N PRO A 4 -3.03 -25.55 10.70
CA PRO A 4 -3.68 -24.27 10.44
C PRO A 4 -3.31 -23.80 9.02
N ASP A 5 -4.27 -23.17 8.36
CA ASP A 5 -4.13 -22.64 7.00
C ASP A 5 -3.03 -21.57 6.96
N ASP A 6 -2.18 -21.58 5.93
CA ASP A 6 -0.97 -20.73 5.87
C ASP A 6 -1.33 -19.22 5.85
N ALA A 7 -2.50 -18.87 5.29
CA ALA A 7 -3.05 -17.51 5.31
C ALA A 7 -3.35 -17.00 6.73
N HIS A 8 -3.92 -17.86 7.59
CA HIS A 8 -4.25 -17.50 8.97
C HIS A 8 -2.99 -17.28 9.84
N VAL A 9 -1.89 -17.95 9.49
CA VAL A 9 -0.60 -17.78 10.17
C VAL A 9 0.06 -16.45 9.78
N SER A 10 -0.07 -16.03 8.51
CA SER A 10 0.40 -14.73 8.01
C SER A 10 -0.30 -13.56 8.71
N ASP A 11 -1.62 -13.60 8.82
CA ASP A 11 -2.40 -12.50 9.40
C ASP A 11 -2.12 -12.31 10.89
N MET A 12 -1.96 -13.41 11.64
CA MET A 12 -1.51 -13.35 13.04
C MET A 12 -0.11 -12.78 13.19
N ALA A 13 0.78 -13.01 12.22
CA ALA A 13 2.14 -12.47 12.27
C ALA A 13 2.15 -10.95 12.05
N ILE A 14 1.33 -10.45 11.11
CA ILE A 14 1.20 -9.00 10.84
C ILE A 14 0.56 -8.28 12.03
N ALA A 15 -0.53 -8.81 12.59
CA ALA A 15 -1.18 -8.22 13.75
C ALA A 15 -0.22 -8.13 14.95
N ARG A 16 0.53 -9.20 15.23
CA ARG A 16 1.55 -9.21 16.29
C ARG A 16 2.71 -8.25 16.01
N LEU A 17 3.10 -8.09 14.75
CA LEU A 17 4.14 -7.13 14.36
C LEU A 17 3.67 -5.69 14.59
N LEU A 18 2.42 -5.38 14.24
CA LEU A 18 1.83 -4.06 14.47
C LEU A 18 1.75 -3.75 15.96
N GLU A 19 1.28 -4.69 16.79
CA GLU A 19 1.25 -4.53 18.24
C GLU A 19 2.66 -4.34 18.83
N ALA A 20 3.66 -5.08 18.34
CA ALA A 20 5.03 -4.97 18.81
C ALA A 20 5.72 -3.66 18.40
N LEU A 21 5.26 -3.02 17.33
CA LEU A 21 5.80 -1.77 16.79
C LEU A 21 4.93 -0.55 17.08
N ASP A 22 3.84 -0.70 17.84
CA ASP A 22 2.99 0.41 18.23
C ASP A 22 3.74 1.34 19.19
N LEU A 23 3.96 2.58 18.73
CA LEU A 23 4.63 3.62 19.50
C LEU A 23 3.68 4.36 20.46
N GLY A 24 2.37 4.05 20.44
CA GLY A 24 1.36 4.71 21.26
C GLY A 24 1.10 6.17 20.86
N LEU A 25 1.46 6.55 19.63
CA LEU A 25 1.30 7.91 19.11
C LEU A 25 -0.13 8.14 18.60
N SER A 26 -0.63 9.37 18.74
CA SER A 26 -1.80 9.82 17.98
C SER A 26 -1.53 9.80 16.48
N TYR A 27 -2.60 9.86 15.67
CA TYR A 27 -2.49 9.91 14.21
C TYR A 27 -1.64 11.12 13.76
N GLU A 28 -1.88 12.30 14.35
CA GLU A 28 -1.15 13.52 14.03
C GLU A 28 0.33 13.44 14.41
N GLU A 29 0.64 12.84 15.56
CA GLU A 29 2.02 12.61 15.99
C GLU A 29 2.76 11.62 15.08
N ALA A 30 2.10 10.52 14.71
CA ALA A 30 2.64 9.55 13.77
C ALA A 30 2.87 10.17 12.38
N LEU A 31 1.95 11.01 11.90
CA LEU A 31 2.07 11.72 10.63
C LEU A 31 3.24 12.72 10.64
N HIS A 32 3.41 13.47 11.73
CA HIS A 32 4.57 14.34 11.92
C HIS A 32 5.89 13.55 12.01
N GLY A 33 5.87 12.38 12.64
CA GLY A 33 6.99 11.45 12.67
C GLY A 33 7.39 11.01 11.26
N LEU A 34 6.42 10.55 10.46
CA LEU A 34 6.62 10.14 9.06
C LEU A 34 7.19 11.28 8.21
N GLN A 35 6.65 12.49 8.35
CA GLN A 35 7.19 13.69 7.69
C GLN A 35 8.66 13.95 8.04
N SER A 36 9.05 13.70 9.29
CA SER A 36 10.42 13.89 9.76
C SER A 36 11.36 12.82 9.20
N CYS A 37 10.91 11.56 9.15
CA CYS A 37 11.62 10.46 8.49
C CYS A 37 11.88 10.75 7.01
N VAL A 38 10.85 11.15 6.26
CA VAL A 38 10.98 11.50 4.83
C VAL A 38 11.98 12.65 4.63
N LYS A 39 11.94 13.67 5.50
CA LYS A 39 12.89 14.79 5.46
C LYS A 39 14.33 14.32 5.69
N LEU A 40 14.54 13.40 6.64
CA LEU A 40 15.85 12.84 6.95
C LEU A 40 16.39 12.01 5.77
N GLU A 41 15.56 11.15 5.17
CA GLU A 41 15.94 10.34 4.00
C GLU A 41 16.36 11.21 2.80
N GLN A 42 15.61 12.29 2.54
CA GLN A 42 15.95 13.26 1.50
C GLN A 42 17.29 13.95 1.79
N SER A 43 17.53 14.34 3.05
CA SER A 43 18.79 14.99 3.44
C SER A 43 20.01 14.08 3.27
N ASN A 44 19.82 12.76 3.42
CA ASN A 44 20.87 11.76 3.27
C ASN A 44 20.99 11.20 1.85
N ARG A 45 20.25 11.75 0.86
CA ARG A 45 20.24 11.32 -0.55
C ARG A 45 19.94 9.83 -0.75
N ILE A 46 19.32 9.16 0.23
CA ILE A 46 19.09 7.71 0.19
C ILE A 46 18.05 7.35 -0.87
N ASN A 47 17.14 8.27 -1.23
CA ASN A 47 16.24 8.10 -2.38
C ASN A 47 15.58 9.43 -2.81
N PHE A 48 16.01 9.94 -3.97
CA PHE A 48 15.21 10.54 -5.04
C PHE A 48 14.45 11.89 -4.90
N ASP A 49 14.25 12.46 -6.10
CA ASP A 49 13.84 13.79 -6.62
C ASP A 49 12.39 14.25 -6.35
N TYR A 50 11.71 13.71 -5.34
CA TYR A 50 10.31 14.08 -5.04
C TYR A 50 10.22 15.09 -3.90
N LYS A 51 9.36 16.11 -4.04
CA LYS A 51 9.07 17.06 -2.94
C LYS A 51 8.53 16.31 -1.72
N LYS A 52 9.02 16.66 -0.52
CA LYS A 52 8.63 16.05 0.77
C LYS A 52 7.12 15.83 0.88
N ASP A 53 6.34 16.87 0.62
CA ASP A 53 4.89 16.86 0.83
C ASP A 53 4.18 15.86 -0.10
N HIS A 54 4.71 15.62 -1.30
CA HIS A 54 4.15 14.63 -2.23
C HIS A 54 4.40 13.21 -1.72
N ARG A 55 5.60 12.92 -1.21
CA ARG A 55 5.93 11.60 -0.66
C ARG A 55 5.15 11.30 0.61
N VAL A 56 5.06 12.27 1.52
CA VAL A 56 4.23 12.15 2.73
C VAL A 56 2.77 11.92 2.35
N GLY A 57 2.26 12.62 1.33
CA GLY A 57 0.91 12.39 0.82
C GLY A 57 0.69 10.96 0.34
N ILE A 58 1.58 10.44 -0.51
CA ILE A 58 1.53 9.06 -1.01
C ILE A 58 1.62 8.04 0.14
N ASP A 59 2.59 8.21 1.04
CA ASP A 59 2.79 7.30 2.17
C ASP A 59 1.56 7.30 3.10
N SER A 60 0.96 8.47 3.33
CA SER A 60 -0.28 8.58 4.12
C SER A 60 -1.50 7.94 3.44
N ALA A 61 -1.58 8.00 2.11
CA ALA A 61 -2.63 7.33 1.33
C ALA A 61 -2.47 5.81 1.45
N HIS A 62 -1.26 5.28 1.28
CA HIS A 62 -0.98 3.85 1.46
C HIS A 62 -1.31 3.35 2.86
N VAL A 63 -0.97 4.12 3.91
CA VAL A 63 -1.31 3.77 5.30
C VAL A 63 -2.83 3.76 5.49
N SER A 64 -3.56 4.70 4.90
CA SER A 64 -5.02 4.77 4.98
C SER A 64 -5.68 3.56 4.29
N ASP A 65 -5.24 3.23 3.08
CA ASP A 65 -5.73 2.07 2.33
C ASP A 65 -5.47 0.76 3.10
N MET A 66 -4.27 0.60 3.65
CA MET A 66 -3.91 -0.56 4.48
C MET A 66 -4.80 -0.66 5.73
N ALA A 67 -5.05 0.46 6.42
CA ALA A 67 -5.90 0.48 7.62
C ALA A 67 -7.33 0.04 7.30
N ILE A 68 -7.90 0.50 6.19
CA ILE A 68 -9.24 0.11 5.74
C ILE A 68 -9.27 -1.37 5.37
N ALA A 69 -8.33 -1.85 4.54
CA ALA A 69 -8.28 -3.24 4.12
C ALA A 69 -8.19 -4.18 5.33
N ARG A 70 -7.29 -3.88 6.28
CA ARG A 70 -7.14 -4.65 7.52
C ARG A 70 -8.43 -4.68 8.33
N LEU A 71 -9.08 -3.53 8.53
CA LEU A 71 -10.33 -3.46 9.29
C LEU A 71 -11.41 -4.35 8.66
N LEU A 72 -11.54 -4.32 7.33
CA LEU A 72 -12.53 -5.13 6.61
C LEU A 72 -12.23 -6.63 6.73
N ILE A 73 -10.97 -7.03 6.65
CA ILE A 73 -10.53 -8.42 6.81
C ILE A 73 -10.77 -8.91 8.24
N GLU A 74 -10.37 -8.14 9.26
CA GLU A 74 -10.57 -8.49 10.67
C GLU A 74 -12.05 -8.60 11.05
N LYS A 75 -12.91 -7.83 10.39
CA LYS A 75 -14.37 -7.92 10.54
C LYS A 75 -14.98 -9.07 9.74
N GLY A 76 -14.20 -9.77 8.93
CA GLY A 76 -14.66 -10.85 8.05
C GLY A 76 -15.57 -10.38 6.93
N VAL A 77 -15.47 -9.10 6.53
CA VAL A 77 -16.26 -8.52 5.44
C VAL A 77 -15.71 -8.96 4.08
N ILE A 78 -14.39 -9.06 3.98
CA ILE A 78 -13.65 -9.60 2.84
C ILE A 78 -12.55 -10.54 3.36
N THR A 79 -12.05 -11.45 2.54
CA THR A 79 -10.85 -12.24 2.85
C THR A 79 -9.57 -11.59 2.32
N GLN A 80 -8.42 -12.02 2.82
CA GLN A 80 -7.11 -11.58 2.32
C GLN A 80 -6.93 -11.94 0.83
N GLU A 81 -7.42 -13.11 0.41
CA GLU A 81 -7.36 -13.57 -0.98
C GLU A 81 -8.23 -12.71 -1.90
N GLU A 82 -9.45 -12.35 -1.45
CA GLU A 82 -10.34 -11.44 -2.19
C GLU A 82 -9.69 -10.07 -2.37
N TYR A 83 -9.05 -9.54 -1.32
CA TYR A 83 -8.34 -8.27 -1.39
C TYR A 83 -7.17 -8.30 -2.38
N ILE A 84 -6.33 -9.36 -2.33
CA ILE A 84 -5.20 -9.52 -3.26
C ILE A 84 -5.68 -9.66 -4.71
N GLU A 85 -6.74 -10.43 -4.93
CA GLU A 85 -7.30 -10.61 -6.27
C GLU A 85 -7.88 -9.30 -6.83
N GLU A 86 -8.59 -8.53 -6.01
CA GLU A 86 -9.13 -7.23 -6.43
C GLU A 86 -8.02 -6.22 -6.75
N LEU A 87 -6.94 -6.20 -5.94
CA LEU A 87 -5.74 -5.42 -6.26
C LEU A 87 -5.17 -5.80 -7.63
N ARG A 88 -5.06 -7.10 -7.93
CA ARG A 88 -4.58 -7.59 -9.22
C ARG A 88 -5.49 -7.13 -10.36
N LEU A 89 -6.82 -7.21 -10.20
CA LEU A 89 -7.79 -6.79 -11.21
C LEU A 89 -7.71 -5.28 -11.47
N CYS A 90 -7.67 -4.48 -10.40
CA CYS A 90 -7.54 -3.03 -10.48
C CYS A 90 -6.24 -2.60 -11.18
N MET A 91 -5.11 -3.24 -10.87
CA MET A 91 -3.82 -2.96 -11.53
C MET A 91 -3.86 -3.32 -13.03
N ASN A 92 -4.46 -4.45 -13.39
CA ASN A 92 -4.61 -4.83 -14.80
C ASN A 92 -5.52 -3.87 -15.57
N PHE A 93 -6.62 -3.43 -14.96
CA PHE A 93 -7.50 -2.43 -15.54
C PHE A 93 -6.75 -1.11 -15.82
N GLU A 94 -5.94 -0.68 -14.85
CA GLU A 94 -5.16 0.56 -14.92
C GLU A 94 -4.03 0.50 -15.96
N VAL A 95 -3.42 -0.67 -16.16
CA VAL A 95 -2.52 -0.95 -17.30
C VAL A 95 -3.28 -0.88 -18.63
N ALA A 96 -4.43 -1.55 -18.75
CA ALA A 96 -5.23 -1.56 -19.97
C ALA A 96 -5.69 -0.14 -20.39
N LEU A 97 -6.10 0.69 -19.42
CA LEU A 97 -6.43 2.10 -19.69
C LEU A 97 -5.23 2.90 -20.21
N ARG A 98 -4.02 2.67 -19.68
CA ARG A 98 -2.79 3.31 -20.17
C ARG A 98 -2.44 2.83 -21.57
N GLU A 99 -2.47 1.53 -21.82
CA GLU A 99 -2.22 0.95 -23.15
C GLU A 99 -3.15 1.57 -24.18
N LYS A 100 -4.45 1.67 -23.89
CA LYS A 100 -5.43 2.34 -24.75
C LYS A 100 -5.08 3.81 -25.00
N LYS A 101 -4.89 4.60 -23.92
CA LYS A 101 -4.56 6.03 -24.00
C LYS A 101 -3.31 6.30 -24.84
N TRP A 102 -2.26 5.50 -24.66
CA TRP A 102 -1.02 5.66 -25.39
C TRP A 102 -1.11 5.16 -26.83
N SER A 103 -1.89 4.10 -27.07
CA SER A 103 -2.12 3.61 -28.42
C SER A 103 -2.82 4.65 -29.29
N GLU A 104 -3.87 5.29 -28.73
CA GLU A 104 -4.58 6.40 -29.37
C GLU A 104 -3.65 7.59 -29.64
N LYS A 105 -2.83 7.97 -28.64
CA LYS A 105 -1.92 9.11 -28.75
C LYS A 105 -0.79 8.90 -29.77
N LEU A 106 -0.30 7.67 -29.89
CA LEU A 106 0.84 7.35 -30.77
C LEU A 106 0.42 6.81 -32.15
N GLY A 107 -0.87 6.55 -32.37
CA GLY A 107 -1.39 6.02 -33.63
C GLY A 107 -0.93 4.59 -33.94
N ARG A 108 -0.52 3.83 -32.92
CA ARG A 108 -0.09 2.43 -33.03
C ARG A 108 -0.40 1.70 -31.73
N GLU A 109 -0.54 0.39 -31.81
CA GLU A 109 -0.75 -0.44 -30.61
C GLU A 109 0.46 -0.36 -29.66
N VAL A 110 0.20 -0.19 -28.36
CA VAL A 110 1.18 -0.12 -27.28
C VAL A 110 0.81 -1.16 -26.22
N THR A 111 1.78 -1.99 -25.83
CA THR A 111 1.68 -2.96 -24.73
C THR A 111 2.77 -2.70 -23.69
N PHE A 112 2.44 -2.87 -22.41
CA PHE A 112 3.38 -2.75 -21.27
C PHE A 112 3.68 -4.09 -20.59
N ARG A 113 3.39 -5.20 -21.28
CA ARG A 113 3.57 -6.59 -20.84
C ARG A 113 4.72 -7.25 -21.60
#